data_AF-A0A2N7S162-F1
#
_entry.id   AF-A0A2N7S162-F1
#
_cell.length_a   1.000
_cell.length_b   1.000
_cell.length_c   1.000
_cell.angle_alpha   90.00
_cell.angle_beta   90.00
_cell.angle_gamma   90.00
#
_symmetry.space_group_name_H-M   'P 1'
#
loop_
_entity.id
_entity.type
_entity.pdbx_description
1 polymer ?
#
loop_
_entity_poly.entity_id
_entity_poly.type
_entity_poly.pdbx_seq_one_letter_code
_entity_poly.pdbx_strand_id
1 'polypeptide(L)'
;MNVSAGKLVGKCPLWTWVMMGLALASALALIDWENTGAAKPFWMFLLPTAFGLLGGIIAALKKSYGWALISLAFGLLAVQLLSVVVTLVQGP
;
A
#
# COMPACT_ATOMS: atom_id res chain seq x y z
N MET A 1 1.42 -16.70 26.11
CA MET A 1 2.32 -16.93 24.96
C MET A 1 3.20 -15.70 24.80
N ASN A 2 4.49 -15.82 25.12
CA ASN A 2 5.42 -14.68 25.13
C ASN A 2 6.01 -14.53 23.72
N VAL A 3 5.26 -13.88 22.83
CA VAL A 3 5.72 -13.68 21.45
C VAL A 3 6.64 -12.46 21.44
N SER A 4 7.95 -12.71 21.56
CA SER A 4 8.95 -11.66 21.42
C SER A 4 8.76 -10.93 20.08
N ALA A 5 8.56 -9.62 20.13
CA ALA A 5 8.33 -8.76 18.96
C ALA A 5 9.42 -8.93 17.89
N GLY A 6 10.65 -9.28 18.29
CA GLY A 6 11.76 -9.57 17.37
C GLY A 6 11.60 -10.84 16.53
N LYS A 7 10.80 -11.83 16.97
CA LYS A 7 10.50 -13.05 16.18
C LYS A 7 9.36 -12.86 15.18
N LEU A 8 8.45 -11.90 15.42
CA LEU A 8 7.27 -11.68 14.59
C LEU A 8 7.58 -10.94 13.29
N VAL A 9 8.56 -10.05 13.32
CA VAL A 9 8.90 -9.22 12.18
C VAL A 9 9.84 -9.99 11.25
N GLY A 10 10.95 -10.57 11.74
CA GLY A 10 11.89 -11.30 10.86
C GLY A 10 12.43 -10.43 9.72
N LYS A 11 13.17 -11.03 8.76
CA LYS A 11 13.65 -10.30 7.58
C LYS A 11 12.47 -10.01 6.64
N CYS A 12 12.32 -8.75 6.23
CA CYS A 12 11.31 -8.39 5.24
C CYS A 12 11.56 -9.15 3.94
N PRO A 13 10.57 -9.87 3.39
CA PRO A 13 10.68 -10.45 2.07
C PRO A 13 10.91 -9.35 1.03
N LEU A 14 11.93 -9.49 0.18
CA LEU A 14 12.19 -8.56 -0.92
C LEU A 14 10.92 -8.30 -1.75
N TRP A 15 10.13 -9.33 -2.00
CA TRP A 15 8.87 -9.21 -2.72
C TRP A 15 7.80 -8.37 -2.00
N THR A 16 7.76 -8.37 -0.67
CA THR A 16 6.86 -7.50 0.09
C THR A 16 7.25 -6.04 -0.09
N TRP A 17 8.54 -5.73 -0.12
CA TRP A 17 9.04 -4.39 -0.46
C TRP A 17 8.66 -3.97 -1.89
N VAL A 18 8.80 -4.86 -2.87
CA VAL A 18 8.41 -4.58 -4.26
C VAL A 18 6.90 -4.28 -4.34
N MET A 19 6.07 -5.05 -3.64
CA MET A 19 4.62 -4.83 -3.61
C MET A 19 4.25 -3.51 -2.92
N MET A 20 4.91 -3.16 -1.81
CA MET A 20 4.72 -1.85 -1.17
C MET A 20 5.17 -0.70 -2.09
N GLY A 21 6.27 -0.88 -2.83
CA GLY A 21 6.72 0.07 -3.84
C GLY A 21 5.70 0.23 -4.98
N LEU A 22 5.13 -0.86 -5.48
CA LEU A 22 4.06 -0.84 -6.48
C LEU A 22 2.79 -0.18 -5.95
N ALA A 23 2.42 -0.43 -4.69
CA ALA A 23 1.30 0.26 -4.05
C ALA A 23 1.52 1.78 -4.06
N LEU A 24 2.71 2.23 -3.69
CA LEU A 24 3.07 3.65 -3.71
C LEU A 24 3.09 4.23 -5.12
N ALA A 25 3.70 3.53 -6.09
CA ALA A 25 3.76 3.96 -7.47
C ALA A 25 2.36 4.07 -8.10
N SER A 26 1.49 3.10 -7.83
CA SER A 26 0.09 3.15 -8.26
C SER A 26 -0.65 4.32 -7.62
N ALA A 27 -0.35 4.62 -6.35
CA ALA A 27 -0.95 5.75 -5.65
C ALA A 27 -0.52 7.08 -6.28
N LEU A 28 0.77 7.25 -6.56
CA LEU A 28 1.30 8.45 -7.24
C LEU A 28 0.77 8.60 -8.67
N ALA A 29 0.59 7.48 -9.38
CA ALA A 29 0.02 7.48 -10.74
C ALA A 29 -1.46 7.87 -10.77
N LEU A 30 -2.18 7.78 -9.65
CA LEU A 30 -3.56 8.23 -9.52
C LEU A 30 -3.67 9.74 -9.34
N ILE A 31 -2.64 10.41 -8.86
CA ILE A 31 -2.63 11.89 -8.79
C ILE A 31 -2.64 12.44 -10.22
N ASP A 32 -3.50 13.42 -10.47
CA ASP A 32 -3.46 14.20 -11.71
C ASP A 32 -2.45 15.32 -11.54
N TRP A 33 -1.23 15.05 -12.02
CA TRP A 33 -0.10 15.98 -11.97
C TRP A 33 -0.21 17.09 -13.02
N GLU A 34 -0.92 16.82 -14.12
CA GLU A 34 -1.07 17.76 -15.24
C GLU A 34 -2.33 18.63 -15.09
N ASN A 35 -3.12 18.41 -14.04
CA ASN A 35 -4.33 19.18 -13.71
C ASN A 35 -5.33 19.19 -14.87
N THR A 36 -5.41 18.05 -15.58
CA THR A 36 -6.29 17.82 -16.73
C THR A 36 -7.77 17.75 -16.35
N GLY A 37 -8.08 17.49 -15.07
CA GLY A 37 -9.45 17.33 -14.58
C GLY A 37 -10.11 16.03 -15.04
N ALA A 38 -9.36 15.11 -15.64
CA ALA A 38 -9.87 13.84 -16.11
C ALA A 38 -10.17 12.92 -14.92
N ALA A 39 -11.45 12.58 -14.75
CA ALA A 39 -11.88 11.63 -13.73
C ALA A 39 -11.24 10.24 -13.99
N LYS A 40 -10.41 9.77 -13.07
CA LYS A 40 -9.82 8.42 -13.16
C LYS A 40 -10.85 7.35 -12.78
N PRO A 41 -10.81 6.16 -13.41
CA PRO A 41 -11.75 5.10 -13.12
C PRO A 41 -11.69 4.69 -11.64
N PHE A 42 -12.85 4.49 -11.02
CA PHE A 42 -12.95 4.14 -9.59
C PHE A 42 -12.16 2.88 -9.21
N TRP A 43 -12.10 1.90 -10.12
CA TRP A 43 -11.32 0.67 -9.94
C TRP A 43 -9.81 0.90 -9.75
N MET A 44 -9.29 2.01 -10.28
CA MET A 44 -7.87 2.31 -10.22
C MET A 44 -7.46 2.64 -8.77
N PHE A 45 -8.36 3.18 -7.94
CA PHE A 45 -8.15 3.43 -6.50
C PHE A 45 -8.00 2.15 -5.66
N LEU A 46 -8.37 0.98 -6.20
CA LEU A 46 -8.18 -0.31 -5.53
C LEU A 46 -6.76 -0.87 -5.70
N LEU A 47 -5.97 -0.34 -6.65
CA LEU A 47 -4.60 -0.82 -6.93
C LEU A 47 -3.68 -0.78 -5.70
N PRO A 48 -3.58 0.33 -4.94
CA PRO A 48 -2.69 0.38 -3.77
C PRO A 48 -3.07 -0.67 -2.72
N THR A 49 -4.37 -0.88 -2.52
CA THR A 49 -4.88 -1.89 -1.58
C THR A 49 -4.61 -3.31 -2.07
N ALA A 50 -4.79 -3.58 -3.37
CA ALA A 50 -4.48 -4.88 -3.96
C ALA A 50 -2.99 -5.23 -3.81
N PHE A 51 -2.10 -4.28 -4.08
CA PHE A 51 -0.66 -4.47 -3.89
C PHE A 51 -0.28 -4.63 -2.41
N GLY A 52 -0.87 -3.84 -1.50
CA GLY A 52 -0.67 -4.02 -0.06
C GLY A 52 -1.12 -5.38 0.47
N LEU A 53 -2.26 -5.88 -0.03
CA LEU A 53 -2.78 -7.21 0.28
C LEU A 53 -1.87 -8.32 -0.26
N LEU A 54 -1.43 -8.23 -1.52
CA LEU A 54 -0.50 -9.19 -2.12
C LEU A 54 0.84 -9.23 -1.40
N GLY A 55 1.42 -8.07 -1.06
CA GLY A 55 2.63 -7.99 -0.24
C GLY A 55 2.44 -8.60 1.15
N GLY A 56 1.24 -8.47 1.71
CA GLY A 56 0.84 -9.06 2.98
C GLY A 56 0.76 -10.58 2.92
N ILE A 57 0.11 -11.11 1.88
CA ILE A 57 0.03 -12.55 1.60
C ILE A 57 1.43 -13.14 1.41
N ILE A 58 2.30 -12.49 0.64
CA ILE A 58 3.69 -12.95 0.43
C ILE A 58 4.46 -13.00 1.76
N ALA A 59 4.29 -12.01 2.63
CA ALA A 59 4.92 -12.00 3.94
C ALA A 59 4.36 -13.08 4.87
N ALA A 60 3.05 -13.32 4.85
CA ALA A 60 2.42 -14.40 5.59
C ALA A 60 2.90 -15.78 5.13
N LEU A 61 3.04 -16.00 3.82
CA LEU A 61 3.60 -17.23 3.24
C LEU A 61 5.05 -17.48 3.69
N LYS A 62 5.83 -16.41 3.92
CA LYS A 62 7.18 -16.50 4.49
C LYS A 62 7.21 -16.55 6.02
N LYS A 63 6.07 -16.75 6.68
CA LYS A 63 5.89 -16.78 8.15
C LYS A 63 6.31 -15.48 8.85
N SER A 64 6.34 -14.38 8.12
CA SER A 64 6.67 -13.05 8.60
C SER A 64 5.38 -12.26 8.83
N TYR A 65 4.67 -12.60 9.90
CA TYR A 65 3.35 -12.06 10.19
C TYR A 65 3.37 -10.55 10.51
N GLY A 66 4.48 -10.04 11.07
CA GLY A 66 4.66 -8.60 11.28
C GLY A 66 4.65 -7.83 9.97
N TRP A 67 5.42 -8.26 8.97
CA TRP A 67 5.43 -7.62 7.65
C TRP A 67 4.13 -7.85 6.88
N ALA A 68 3.42 -8.96 7.15
CA ALA A 68 2.10 -9.18 6.56
C ALA A 68 1.10 -8.09 6.95
N LEU A 69 1.03 -7.78 8.25
CA LEU A 69 0.20 -6.70 8.78
C LEU A 69 0.66 -5.32 8.29
N ILE A 70 1.98 -5.07 8.27
CA ILE A 70 2.53 -3.79 7.80
C ILE A 70 2.15 -3.54 6.34
N SER A 71 2.32 -4.54 5.47
CA SER A 71 2.00 -4.41 4.04
C SER A 71 0.50 -4.16 3.80
N LEU A 72 -0.35 -4.86 4.57
CA LEU A 72 -1.81 -4.71 4.47
C LEU A 72 -2.25 -3.31 4.96
N ALA A 73 -1.73 -2.87 6.11
CA ALA A 73 -1.97 -1.53 6.63
C ALA A 73 -1.45 -0.45 5.68
N PHE A 74 -0.28 -0.67 5.08
CA PHE A 74 0.31 0.26 4.10
C PHE A 74 -0.58 0.45 2.88
N GLY A 75 -1.11 -0.62 2.29
CA GLY A 75 -2.02 -0.53 1.15
C GLY A 75 -3.33 0.21 1.45
N LEU A 76 -3.85 0.07 2.67
CA LEU A 76 -5.05 0.79 3.12
C LEU A 76 -4.76 2.27 3.39
N LEU A 77 -3.67 2.56 4.12
CA LEU A 77 -3.26 3.92 4.42
C LEU A 77 -2.87 4.70 3.16
N ALA A 78 -2.29 4.04 2.16
CA ALA A 78 -1.94 4.65 0.88
C ALA A 78 -3.16 5.24 0.18
N VAL A 79 -4.32 4.57 0.21
CA VAL A 79 -5.56 5.08 -0.39
C VAL A 79 -6.06 6.32 0.36
N GLN A 80 -6.04 6.30 1.69
CA GLN A 80 -6.48 7.45 2.49
C GLN A 80 -5.57 8.65 2.29
N LEU A 81 -4.25 8.43 2.27
CA LEU A 81 -3.26 9.46 1.94
C LEU A 81 -3.50 10.03 0.55
N LEU A 82 -3.80 9.17 -0.42
CA LEU A 82 -4.16 9.58 -1.78
C LEU A 82 -5.36 10.51 -1.80
N SER A 83 -6.45 10.14 -1.10
CA SER A 83 -7.65 10.98 -1.02
C SER A 83 -7.33 12.35 -0.43
N VAL A 84 -6.57 12.41 0.66
CA VAL A 84 -6.14 13.68 1.27
C VAL A 84 -5.27 14.49 0.31
N VAL A 85 -4.30 13.87 -0.36
CA VAL A 85 -3.41 14.55 -1.30
C VAL A 85 -4.18 15.08 -2.52
N VAL A 86 -5.10 14.28 -3.08
CA VAL A 86 -5.96 14.71 -4.18
C VAL A 86 -6.81 15.91 -3.75
N THR A 87 -7.44 15.87 -2.57
CA THR A 87 -8.23 17.01 -2.07
C THR A 87 -7.37 18.26 -1.84
N LEU A 88 -6.14 18.10 -1.33
CA LEU A 88 -5.25 19.25 -1.08
C LEU A 88 -4.66 19.85 -2.36
N VAL A 89 -4.37 19.02 -3.37
CA VAL A 89 -3.72 19.45 -4.62
C VAL A 89 -4.75 19.91 -5.65
N GLN A 90 -5.91 19.27 -5.71
CA GLN A 90 -6.91 19.47 -6.78
C GLN A 90 -8.17 20.20 -6.30
N GLY A 91 -8.35 20.39 -4.98
CA GLY A 91 -9.55 20.97 -4.40
C GLY A 91 -10.69 19.95 -4.19
N PRO A 92 -11.77 20.35 -3.50
CA PRO A 92 -12.95 19.50 -3.27
C PRO A 92 -13.82 19.31 -4.51
#